data_AF-A0A957N2U8-F1
#
_entry.id   AF-A0A957N2U8-F1
#
_cell.length_a   1.000
_cell.length_b   1.000
_cell.length_c   1.000
_cell.angle_alpha   90.00
_cell.angle_beta   90.00
_cell.angle_gamma   90.00
#
_symmetry.space_group_name_H-M   'P 1'
#
loop_
_entity.id
_entity.type
_entity.pdbx_description
1 polymer ?
#
loop_
_entity_poly.entity_id
_entity_poly.type
_entity_poly.pdbx_seq_one_letter_code
_entity_poly.pdbx_strand_id
1 'polypeptide(L)'
;TLIYEGHDQPQRAGQPDAKQLDQPEFTRNGALTENGKFAQAVRNYQAGRRPPERVRVYEKLRGGIWAYGGLFHLVDYWLESDGKRHVFKFKLIIADDDTAPLPVSPMIPDEPQRVIPTAVKLAVWKRDGGKCVKCGATDELHFDHIIPFSKGGTSLKAENIQLLCARHNLAKGSRLE
;
A
#
# COMPACT_ATOMS: atom_id res chain seq x y z
N THR A 1 3.33 -17.85 4.25
CA THR A 1 3.56 -17.52 2.83
C THR A 1 2.33 -16.85 2.28
N LEU A 2 2.49 -15.72 1.59
CA LEU A 2 1.45 -14.97 0.91
C LEU A 2 1.57 -15.21 -0.60
N ILE A 3 0.45 -15.49 -1.28
CA ILE A 3 0.40 -15.57 -2.74
C ILE A 3 -0.28 -14.31 -3.27
N TYR A 4 0.44 -13.55 -4.09
CA TYR A 4 -0.04 -12.31 -4.70
C TYR A 4 -0.35 -12.53 -6.18
N GLU A 5 -1.53 -12.15 -6.62
CA GLU A 5 -1.87 -12.09 -8.04
C GLU A 5 -1.35 -10.78 -8.65
N GLY A 6 -0.70 -10.87 -9.80
CA GLY A 6 -0.13 -9.75 -10.51
C GLY A 6 -1.15 -8.72 -10.97
N HIS A 7 -0.65 -7.61 -11.51
CA HIS A 7 -1.46 -6.49 -11.96
C HIS A 7 -2.14 -6.78 -13.30
N ASP A 8 -3.41 -6.39 -13.41
CA ASP A 8 -4.13 -6.32 -14.68
C ASP A 8 -3.60 -5.18 -15.56
N GLN A 9 -3.82 -5.28 -16.86
CA GLN A 9 -3.56 -4.16 -17.76
C GLN A 9 -4.52 -2.99 -17.44
N PRO A 10 -4.09 -1.73 -17.59
CA PRO A 10 -5.00 -0.60 -17.45
C PRO A 10 -6.16 -0.70 -18.44
N GLN A 11 -7.40 -0.57 -17.95
CA GLN A 11 -8.59 -0.58 -18.80
C GLN A 11 -8.53 0.59 -19.79
N ARG A 12 -8.70 0.30 -21.09
CA ARG A 12 -8.77 1.32 -22.15
C ARG A 12 -10.15 1.32 -22.80
N ALA A 13 -10.63 2.50 -23.20
CA ALA A 13 -11.89 2.64 -23.93
C ALA A 13 -11.83 1.84 -25.24
N GLY A 14 -12.85 1.03 -25.49
CA GLY A 14 -12.96 0.20 -26.70
C GLY A 14 -12.14 -1.11 -26.68
N GLN A 15 -11.48 -1.46 -25.57
CA GLN A 15 -10.84 -2.77 -25.39
C GLN A 15 -11.73 -3.70 -24.55
N PRO A 16 -11.56 -5.03 -24.70
CA PRO A 16 -12.15 -6.00 -23.78
C PRO A 16 -11.82 -5.65 -22.32
N ASP A 17 -12.67 -6.08 -21.40
CA ASP A 17 -12.42 -5.95 -19.97
C ASP A 17 -11.03 -6.54 -19.65
N ALA A 18 -10.17 -5.74 -19.01
CA ALA A 18 -8.81 -6.13 -18.66
C ALA A 18 -8.77 -7.40 -17.81
N LYS A 19 -9.85 -7.69 -17.08
CA LYS A 19 -10.03 -8.94 -16.32
C LYS A 19 -10.26 -10.18 -17.17
N GLN A 20 -10.44 -10.02 -18.48
CA GLN A 20 -10.58 -11.10 -19.44
C GLN A 20 -9.33 -11.28 -20.31
N LEU A 21 -8.32 -10.43 -20.12
CA LEU A 21 -7.09 -10.48 -20.88
C LEU A 21 -5.95 -11.03 -20.04
N ASP A 22 -5.10 -11.84 -20.67
CA ASP A 22 -3.87 -12.33 -20.06
C ASP A 22 -3.01 -11.16 -19.56
N GLN A 23 -2.44 -11.36 -18.38
CA GLN A 23 -1.50 -10.42 -17.81
C GLN A 23 -0.16 -10.56 -18.56
N PRO A 24 0.35 -9.50 -19.21
CA PRO A 24 1.52 -9.63 -20.06
C PRO A 24 2.81 -9.35 -19.27
N GLU A 25 3.88 -10.05 -19.63
CA GLU A 25 5.20 -9.77 -19.09
C GLU A 25 5.82 -8.48 -19.67
N PHE A 26 5.55 -8.23 -20.96
CA PHE A 26 6.07 -7.10 -21.69
C PHE A 26 4.93 -6.19 -22.17
N THR A 27 5.16 -4.89 -22.13
CA THR A 27 4.34 -3.90 -22.84
C THR A 27 4.44 -4.14 -24.35
N ARG A 28 3.51 -3.55 -25.11
CA ARG A 28 3.54 -3.61 -26.59
C ARG A 28 4.84 -3.09 -27.22
N ASN A 29 5.54 -2.21 -26.53
CA ASN A 29 6.81 -1.62 -26.99
C ASN A 29 8.05 -2.40 -26.50
N GLY A 30 7.87 -3.59 -25.89
CA GLY A 30 8.95 -4.46 -25.44
C GLY A 30 9.54 -4.14 -24.06
N ALA A 31 9.12 -3.06 -23.39
CA ALA A 31 9.51 -2.79 -22.00
C ALA A 31 8.77 -3.72 -21.03
N LEU A 32 9.38 -4.08 -19.90
CA LEU A 32 8.74 -4.91 -18.86
C LEU A 32 7.53 -4.20 -18.23
N THR A 33 6.45 -4.94 -18.00
CA THR A 33 5.35 -4.51 -17.13
C THR A 33 5.77 -4.61 -15.65
N GLU A 34 4.92 -4.18 -14.71
CA GLU A 34 5.17 -4.43 -13.28
C GLU A 34 5.29 -5.93 -12.99
N ASN A 35 4.44 -6.76 -13.61
CA ASN A 35 4.54 -8.22 -13.51
C ASN A 35 5.87 -8.73 -14.08
N GLY A 36 6.30 -8.20 -15.23
CA GLY A 36 7.59 -8.56 -15.82
C GLY A 36 8.78 -8.15 -14.96
N LYS A 37 8.71 -7.01 -14.26
CA LYS A 37 9.74 -6.60 -13.29
C LYS A 37 9.81 -7.57 -12.12
N PHE A 38 8.66 -7.97 -11.56
CA PHE A 38 8.59 -8.93 -10.46
C PHE A 38 9.11 -10.31 -10.89
N ALA A 39 8.69 -10.80 -12.06
CA ALA A 39 9.17 -12.05 -12.64
C ALA A 39 10.70 -12.00 -12.87
N GLN A 40 11.21 -10.89 -13.41
CA GLN A 40 12.65 -10.72 -13.61
C GLN A 40 13.43 -10.68 -12.29
N ALA A 41 12.86 -10.07 -11.23
CA ALA A 41 13.47 -10.05 -9.90
C ALA A 41 13.58 -11.47 -9.33
N VAL A 42 12.53 -12.28 -9.42
CA VAL A 42 12.56 -13.70 -9.04
C VAL A 42 13.60 -14.48 -9.84
N ARG A 43 13.63 -14.32 -11.17
CA ARG A 43 14.63 -15.00 -12.01
C ARG A 43 16.06 -14.65 -11.62
N ASN A 44 16.33 -13.39 -11.30
CA ASN A 44 17.65 -12.96 -10.83
C ASN A 44 18.02 -13.59 -9.48
N TYR A 45 17.05 -13.72 -8.56
CA TYR A 45 17.23 -14.40 -7.29
C TYR A 45 17.51 -15.90 -7.45
N GLN A 46 16.67 -16.60 -8.22
CA GLN A 46 16.81 -18.03 -8.49
C GLN A 46 18.13 -18.35 -9.22
N ALA A 47 18.61 -17.44 -10.06
CA ALA A 47 19.91 -17.55 -10.72
C ALA A 47 21.11 -17.15 -9.83
N GLY A 48 20.89 -16.80 -8.55
CA GLY A 48 21.93 -16.39 -7.62
C GLY A 48 22.60 -15.04 -7.94
N ARG A 49 22.01 -14.24 -8.83
CA ARG A 49 22.58 -12.95 -9.28
C ARG A 49 22.34 -11.81 -8.30
N ARG A 50 21.25 -11.90 -7.52
CA ARG A 50 20.81 -10.92 -6.52
C ARG A 50 20.11 -11.61 -5.35
N PRO A 51 20.06 -11.00 -4.15
CA PRO A 51 19.15 -11.44 -3.10
C PRO A 51 17.67 -11.29 -3.53
N PRO A 52 16.73 -11.94 -2.83
CA PRO A 52 15.30 -11.79 -3.14
C PRO A 52 14.85 -10.35 -2.90
N GLU A 53 13.95 -9.86 -3.75
CA GLU A 53 13.44 -8.49 -3.64
C GLU A 53 12.58 -8.35 -2.38
N ARG A 54 12.70 -7.22 -1.68
CA ARG A 54 11.93 -6.93 -0.47
C ARG A 54 10.69 -6.11 -0.83
N VAL A 55 9.52 -6.68 -0.60
CA VAL A 55 8.21 -6.10 -0.94
C VAL A 55 7.47 -5.74 0.34
N ARG A 56 7.06 -4.47 0.46
CA ARG A 56 6.17 -4.02 1.53
C ARG A 56 4.74 -4.39 1.16
N VAL A 57 4.08 -5.16 2.03
CA VAL A 57 2.68 -5.56 1.83
C VAL A 57 1.78 -4.69 2.71
N TYR A 58 0.68 -4.22 2.13
CA TYR A 58 -0.36 -3.48 2.84
C TYR A 58 -1.67 -4.28 2.75
N GLU A 59 -2.28 -4.51 3.90
CA GLU A 59 -3.57 -5.19 4.01
C GLU A 59 -4.69 -4.16 4.04
N LYS A 60 -5.70 -4.36 3.19
CA LYS A 60 -6.90 -3.53 3.22
C LYS A 60 -7.86 -4.08 4.27
N LEU A 61 -7.93 -3.42 5.42
CA LEU A 61 -8.83 -3.83 6.49
C LEU A 61 -10.30 -3.51 6.19
N ARG A 62 -10.56 -2.40 5.46
CA ARG A 62 -11.89 -1.99 4.96
C ARG A 62 -11.76 -0.85 3.94
N GLY A 63 -12.89 -0.39 3.40
CA GLY A 63 -12.95 0.79 2.52
C GLY A 63 -12.17 1.97 3.10
N GLY A 64 -11.18 2.47 2.36
CA GLY A 64 -10.33 3.60 2.75
C GLY A 64 -9.21 3.30 3.76
N ILE A 65 -9.12 2.08 4.33
CA ILE A 65 -8.11 1.75 5.34
C ILE A 65 -7.16 0.67 4.85
N TRP A 66 -5.89 1.07 4.77
CA TRP A 66 -4.75 0.21 4.54
C TRP A 66 -3.87 0.18 5.79
N ALA A 67 -3.59 -1.03 6.29
CA ALA A 67 -2.64 -1.28 7.34
C ALA A 67 -1.35 -1.88 6.75
N TYR A 68 -0.20 -1.50 7.29
CA TYR A 68 1.05 -2.15 6.92
C TYR A 68 1.06 -3.59 7.47
N GLY A 69 1.21 -4.58 6.59
CA GLY A 69 1.17 -6.01 6.91
C GLY A 69 2.54 -6.68 7.03
N GLY A 70 3.64 -5.95 6.76
CA GLY A 70 5.00 -6.44 6.94
C GLY A 70 5.88 -6.38 5.69
N LEU A 71 7.14 -6.77 5.86
CA LEU A 71 8.13 -6.89 4.79
C LEU A 71 8.26 -8.36 4.35
N PHE A 72 8.23 -8.59 3.05
CA PHE A 72 8.26 -9.93 2.47
C PHE A 72 9.36 -10.07 1.44
N HIS A 73 9.95 -11.26 1.34
CA HIS A 73 10.80 -11.65 0.23
C HIS A 73 9.96 -12.20 -0.93
N LEU A 74 10.15 -11.64 -2.11
CA LEU A 74 9.61 -12.17 -3.37
C LEU A 74 10.54 -13.30 -3.86
N VAL A 75 10.06 -14.54 -3.77
CA VAL A 75 10.92 -15.73 -3.94
C VAL A 75 10.56 -16.63 -5.11
N ASP A 76 9.33 -16.54 -5.62
CA ASP A 76 8.87 -17.38 -6.73
C ASP A 76 7.77 -16.71 -7.55
N TYR A 77 7.54 -17.19 -8.78
CA TYR A 77 6.37 -16.83 -9.58
C TYR A 77 5.96 -17.95 -10.56
N TRP A 78 4.67 -17.99 -10.92
CA TRP A 78 4.16 -18.83 -12.00
C TRP A 78 3.01 -18.14 -12.73
N LEU A 79 2.66 -18.65 -13.91
CA LEU A 79 1.43 -18.29 -14.60
C LEU A 79 0.36 -19.32 -14.26
N GLU A 80 -0.81 -18.84 -13.83
CA GLU A 80 -1.96 -19.67 -13.50
C GLU A 80 -3.14 -19.32 -14.39
N SER A 81 -3.83 -20.32 -14.92
CA SER A 81 -5.09 -20.08 -15.64
C SER A 81 -6.24 -20.01 -14.66
N ASP A 82 -7.04 -18.94 -14.73
CA ASP A 82 -8.30 -18.81 -13.98
C ASP A 82 -9.52 -19.36 -14.75
N GLY A 83 -9.27 -20.06 -15.86
CA GLY A 83 -10.28 -20.56 -16.80
C GLY A 83 -10.68 -19.56 -17.90
N LYS A 84 -10.28 -18.29 -17.79
CA LYS A 84 -10.53 -17.26 -18.81
C LYS A 84 -9.24 -16.69 -19.38
N ARG A 85 -8.23 -16.54 -18.52
CA ARG A 85 -6.95 -15.92 -18.84
C ARG A 85 -5.83 -16.52 -17.99
N HIS A 86 -4.59 -16.20 -18.34
CA HIS A 86 -3.40 -16.45 -17.54
C HIS A 86 -3.05 -15.22 -16.72
N VAL A 87 -2.89 -15.43 -15.42
CA VAL A 87 -2.48 -14.41 -14.45
C VAL A 87 -1.14 -14.77 -13.83
N PHE A 88 -0.35 -13.75 -13.50
CA PHE A 88 0.86 -13.97 -12.71
C PHE A 88 0.47 -14.26 -11.26
N LYS A 89 1.09 -15.27 -10.67
CA LYS A 89 1.10 -15.52 -9.23
C LYS A 89 2.50 -15.38 -8.71
N PHE A 90 2.66 -14.68 -7.60
CA PHE A 90 3.93 -14.40 -6.95
C PHE A 90 3.92 -14.96 -5.54
N LYS A 91 4.98 -15.67 -5.16
CA LYS A 91 5.16 -16.22 -3.81
C LYS A 91 5.98 -15.26 -2.97
N LEU A 92 5.37 -14.81 -1.88
CA LEU A 92 5.98 -13.95 -0.89
C LEU A 92 6.13 -14.71 0.43
N ILE A 93 7.32 -14.73 0.99
CA ILE A 93 7.58 -15.25 2.34
C ILE A 93 7.93 -14.09 3.27
N ILE A 94 7.60 -14.21 4.54
CA ILE A 94 7.96 -13.19 5.54
C ILE A 94 9.48 -13.05 5.50
N ALA A 95 9.98 -11.82 5.45
CA ALA A 95 11.39 -11.58 5.64
C ALA A 95 11.66 -11.66 7.15
N ASP A 96 12.52 -12.58 7.60
CA ASP A 96 12.88 -12.80 9.02
C ASP A 96 13.57 -11.59 9.69
N ASP A 97 13.60 -10.44 9.02
CA ASP A 97 14.34 -9.23 9.36
C ASP A 97 13.41 -8.09 9.82
N ASP A 98 12.35 -8.42 10.55
CA ASP A 98 11.58 -7.42 11.33
C ASP A 98 12.34 -7.01 12.61
N THR A 99 13.46 -7.68 12.96
CA THR A 99 14.30 -7.37 14.12
C THR A 99 15.61 -6.66 13.82
N ALA A 100 16.16 -6.73 12.59
CA ALA A 100 17.06 -5.66 12.22
C ALA A 100 16.16 -4.43 12.08
N PRO A 101 16.46 -3.32 12.79
CA PRO A 101 15.97 -2.05 12.31
C PRO A 101 16.31 -2.06 10.82
N LEU A 102 15.35 -1.68 9.96
CA LEU A 102 15.68 -1.14 8.64
C LEU A 102 16.98 -0.37 8.81
N PRO A 103 17.96 -0.37 7.88
CA PRO A 103 18.86 0.75 7.84
C PRO A 103 17.94 1.95 7.66
N VAL A 104 17.60 2.56 8.80
CA VAL A 104 17.49 3.97 8.99
C VAL A 104 18.78 4.41 8.33
N SER A 105 18.70 4.70 7.03
CA SER A 105 19.52 5.73 6.43
C SER A 105 19.59 6.78 7.53
N PRO A 106 20.76 6.97 8.18
CA PRO A 106 20.86 7.52 9.52
C PRO A 106 19.85 8.63 9.61
N MET A 107 18.79 8.35 10.38
CA MET A 107 17.64 9.24 10.46
C MET A 107 18.23 10.61 10.66
N ILE A 108 18.07 11.50 9.68
CA ILE A 108 18.25 12.92 9.95
C ILE A 108 17.28 13.18 11.11
N PRO A 109 17.75 13.49 12.33
CA PRO A 109 16.93 13.39 13.53
C PRO A 109 15.84 14.46 13.66
N ASP A 110 15.34 15.04 12.57
CA ASP A 110 14.53 16.26 12.67
C ASP A 110 13.49 16.48 11.56
N GLU A 111 13.27 15.54 10.63
CA GLU A 111 12.14 15.69 9.69
C GLU A 111 10.89 14.96 10.22
N PRO A 112 9.83 15.69 10.63
CA PRO A 112 8.60 15.04 11.04
C PRO A 112 8.03 14.25 9.85
N GLN A 113 7.74 12.96 10.02
CA GLN A 113 7.13 12.18 8.94
C GLN A 113 5.65 12.55 8.80
N ARG A 114 5.24 12.96 7.59
CA ARG A 114 3.82 13.22 7.26
C ARG A 114 2.97 11.93 7.25
N VAL A 115 3.61 10.77 7.22
CA VAL A 115 2.95 9.46 7.26
C VAL A 115 2.40 9.21 8.66
N ILE A 116 1.09 8.99 8.76
CA ILE A 116 0.43 8.57 10.01
C ILE A 116 0.69 7.07 10.21
N PRO A 117 1.36 6.65 11.30
CA PRO A 117 1.65 5.24 11.57
C PRO A 117 0.38 4.39 11.70
N THR A 118 0.47 3.10 11.36
CA THR A 118 -0.66 2.16 11.47
C THR A 118 -1.24 2.10 12.88
N ALA A 119 -0.39 2.07 13.92
CA ALA A 119 -0.83 2.06 15.31
C ALA A 119 -1.68 3.28 15.66
N VAL A 120 -1.30 4.47 15.16
CA VAL A 120 -2.06 5.71 15.34
C VAL A 120 -3.39 5.65 14.60
N LYS A 121 -3.42 5.18 13.35
CA LYS A 121 -4.67 5.01 12.59
C LYS A 121 -5.66 4.08 13.28
N LEU A 122 -5.17 2.95 13.83
CA LEU A 122 -6.01 2.01 14.58
C LEU A 122 -6.57 2.64 15.86
N ALA A 123 -5.73 3.35 16.61
CA ALA A 123 -6.14 4.06 17.83
C ALA A 123 -7.22 5.12 17.54
N VAL A 124 -6.98 5.97 16.53
CA VAL A 124 -7.95 7.01 16.10
C VAL A 124 -9.24 6.38 15.64
N TRP A 125 -9.19 5.33 14.82
CA TRP A 125 -10.40 4.66 14.36
C TRP A 125 -11.23 4.11 15.52
N LYS A 126 -10.58 3.44 16.48
CA LYS A 126 -11.25 2.87 17.65
C LYS A 126 -11.86 3.98 18.50
N ARG A 127 -11.13 5.08 18.72
CA ARG A 127 -11.60 6.26 19.46
C ARG A 127 -12.82 6.90 18.77
N ASP A 128 -12.74 7.11 17.46
CA ASP A 128 -13.76 7.83 16.69
C ASP A 128 -14.92 6.92 16.26
N GLY A 129 -14.92 5.64 16.69
CA GLY A 129 -15.97 4.67 16.39
C GLY A 129 -16.16 4.40 14.90
N GLY A 130 -15.15 4.70 14.08
CA GLY A 130 -15.26 4.64 12.63
C GLY A 130 -16.24 5.62 12.01
N LYS A 131 -16.39 6.79 12.62
CA LYS A 131 -17.31 7.84 12.19
C LYS A 131 -16.59 9.16 12.07
N CYS A 132 -17.06 10.00 11.16
CA CYS A 132 -16.63 11.39 11.09
C CYS A 132 -16.94 12.09 12.41
N VAL A 133 -15.92 12.69 13.04
CA VAL A 133 -16.09 13.36 14.34
C VAL A 133 -16.99 14.60 14.28
N LYS A 134 -17.21 15.18 13.08
CA LYS A 134 -18.05 16.37 12.88
C LYS A 134 -19.52 16.04 12.63
N CYS A 135 -19.83 14.96 11.91
CA CYS A 135 -21.22 14.66 11.51
C CYS A 135 -21.68 13.21 11.68
N GLY A 136 -20.81 12.31 12.16
CA GLY A 136 -21.16 10.90 12.37
C GLY A 136 -21.22 10.02 11.11
N ALA A 137 -20.93 10.57 9.92
CA ALA A 137 -20.86 9.80 8.67
C ALA A 137 -19.89 8.61 8.79
N THR A 138 -20.20 7.49 8.17
CA THR A 138 -19.41 6.24 8.23
C THR A 138 -18.68 5.92 6.93
N ASP A 139 -18.83 6.76 5.92
CA ASP A 139 -18.36 6.60 4.55
C ASP A 139 -17.33 7.68 4.17
N GLU A 140 -16.50 7.34 3.19
CA GLU A 140 -15.43 8.21 2.66
C GLU A 140 -14.60 8.89 3.75
N LEU A 141 -14.14 8.09 4.71
CA LEU A 141 -13.42 8.59 5.88
C LEU A 141 -11.92 8.75 5.61
N HIS A 142 -11.38 9.86 6.07
CA HIS A 142 -9.99 10.26 5.96
C HIS A 142 -9.42 10.50 7.35
N PHE A 143 -8.16 10.11 7.55
CA PHE A 143 -7.38 10.53 8.72
C PHE A 143 -6.79 11.91 8.41
N ASP A 144 -7.20 12.90 9.18
CA ASP A 144 -6.80 14.29 9.04
C ASP A 144 -6.07 14.78 10.29
N HIS A 145 -5.11 15.69 10.11
CA HIS A 145 -4.39 16.29 11.22
C HIS A 145 -5.18 17.47 11.81
N ILE A 146 -5.43 17.46 13.11
CA ILE A 146 -6.07 18.58 13.83
C ILE A 146 -5.18 19.83 13.71
N ILE A 147 -3.93 19.74 14.15
CA ILE A 147 -2.88 20.70 13.80
C ILE A 147 -2.26 20.22 12.49
N PRO A 148 -2.41 20.94 11.37
CA PRO A 148 -1.84 20.54 10.09
C PRO A 148 -0.35 20.24 10.21
N PHE A 149 0.10 19.21 9.49
CA PHE A 149 1.52 18.86 9.42
C PHE A 149 2.41 20.07 9.02
N SER A 150 1.96 20.90 8.08
CA SER A 150 2.65 22.13 7.66
C SER A 150 2.80 23.19 8.76
N LYS A 151 2.09 23.03 9.89
CA LYS A 151 2.15 23.89 11.07
C LYS A 151 2.78 23.19 12.27
N GLY A 152 3.58 22.14 12.04
CA GLY A 152 4.25 21.38 13.10
C GLY A 152 3.38 20.29 13.74
N GLY A 153 2.24 19.96 13.14
CA GLY A 153 1.39 18.88 13.61
C GLY A 153 2.07 17.51 13.54
N THR A 154 2.12 16.81 14.67
CA THR A 154 2.68 15.46 14.73
C THR A 154 1.74 14.42 14.11
N SER A 155 2.32 13.46 13.37
CA SER A 155 1.60 12.27 12.87
C SER A 155 1.67 11.09 13.84
N LEU A 156 2.47 11.20 14.92
CA LEU A 156 2.80 10.10 15.82
C LEU A 156 1.83 9.96 17.00
N LYS A 157 0.99 10.97 17.23
CA LYS A 157 0.07 11.07 18.36
C LYS A 157 -1.36 11.02 17.86
N ALA A 158 -2.15 10.07 18.37
CA ALA A 158 -3.57 9.94 18.00
C ALA A 158 -4.37 11.18 18.38
N GLU A 159 -3.92 11.93 19.37
CA GLU A 159 -4.53 13.18 19.84
C GLU A 159 -4.49 14.28 18.78
N ASN A 160 -3.54 14.23 17.83
CA ASN A 160 -3.44 15.20 16.74
C ASN A 160 -4.08 14.70 15.43
N ILE A 161 -4.67 13.51 15.42
CA ILE A 161 -5.31 12.93 14.25
C ILE A 161 -6.79 12.72 14.52
N GLN A 162 -7.64 13.02 13.55
CA GLN A 162 -9.09 12.85 13.61
C GLN A 162 -9.62 12.15 12.35
N LEU A 163 -10.79 11.54 12.48
CA LEU A 163 -11.49 10.93 11.35
C LEU A 163 -12.53 11.92 10.78
N LEU A 164 -12.40 12.30 9.52
CA LEU A 164 -13.32 13.20 8.81
C LEU A 164 -13.86 12.53 7.53
N CYS A 165 -15.14 12.73 7.21
CA CYS A 165 -15.65 12.37 5.89
C CYS A 165 -15.10 13.33 4.83
N ALA A 166 -15.10 12.91 3.55
CA ALA A 166 -14.59 13.70 2.43
C ALA A 166 -15.08 15.16 2.44
N ARG A 167 -16.38 15.39 2.69
CA ARG A 167 -16.97 16.72 2.82
C ARG A 167 -16.30 17.60 3.87
N HIS A 168 -16.16 17.10 5.11
CA HIS A 168 -15.57 17.88 6.21
C HIS A 168 -14.06 18.01 6.06
N ASN A 169 -13.39 16.99 5.54
CA ASN A 169 -11.98 17.03 5.24
C ASN A 169 -11.65 18.11 4.19
N LEU A 170 -12.43 18.17 3.11
CA LEU A 170 -12.30 19.21 2.07
C LEU A 170 -12.63 20.61 2.61
N ALA A 171 -13.67 20.75 3.43
CA ALA A 171 -14.06 22.03 4.01
C ALA A 171 -12.99 22.60 4.96
N LYS A 172 -12.36 21.74 5.77
CA LYS A 172 -11.28 22.12 6.69
C LYS A 172 -10.00 22.51 5.94
N GLY A 173 -9.55 21.68 5.00
CA GLY A 173 -8.29 21.88 4.30
C GLY A 173 -7.09 21.99 5.26
N SER A 174 -6.18 22.93 5.02
CA SER A 174 -4.99 23.19 5.85
C SER A 174 -5.23 24.21 6.99
N ARG A 175 -6.50 24.47 7.34
CA ARG A 175 -6.85 25.39 8.43
C ARG A 175 -6.73 24.70 9.79
N LEU A 176 -6.43 25.50 10.80
CA LEU A 176 -6.61 25.11 12.20
C LEU A 176 -8.08 25.34 12.51
N GLU A 177 -8.76 24.32 13.01
CA GLU A 177 -10.13 24.41 13.56
C GLU A 177 -10.12 23.96 15.01
#